data_AF-A0A9I9EBG3-F1
#
_entry.id   AF-A0A9I9EBG3-F1
#
_cell.length_a   1.000
_cell.length_b   1.000
_cell.length_c   1.000
_cell.angle_alpha   90.00
_cell.angle_beta   90.00
_cell.angle_gamma   90.00
#
_symmetry.space_group_name_H-M   'P 1'
#
loop_
_entity.id
_entity.type
_entity.pdbx_description
1 polymer ?
#
loop_
_entity_poly.entity_id
_entity_poly.type
_entity_poly.pdbx_seq_one_letter_code
_entity_poly.pdbx_strand_id
1 'polypeptide(L)'
;MSPDELIGTRTTRVNEGRYISSGSKWKRGGQAADSGDVFRTAIEYRNEQLNRIAEWPVLQRQDASQTHQEVVRQLEVIPKLTLMDRCCLMHILMRNVDDMKAFLDVPDNMKYSYCNIILQENR
;
A
#
# COMPACT_ATOMS: atom_id res chain seq x y z
N MET A 1 81.32 -54.68 19.56
CA MET A 1 81.51 -53.83 18.35
C MET A 1 80.22 -53.86 17.54
N SER A 2 79.88 -52.72 16.93
CA SER A 2 78.81 -52.44 15.95
C SER A 2 79.26 -52.83 14.52
N PRO A 3 78.51 -52.63 13.40
CA PRO A 3 77.07 -52.44 13.11
C PRO A 3 76.56 -53.44 12.04
N ASP A 4 75.27 -53.39 11.66
CA ASP A 4 74.93 -53.48 10.23
C ASP A 4 73.66 -52.68 9.86
N GLU A 5 73.71 -52.11 8.67
CA GLU A 5 72.87 -51.03 8.16
C GLU A 5 71.56 -51.50 7.50
N LEU A 6 70.66 -50.52 7.29
CA LEU A 6 69.99 -50.24 6.01
C LEU A 6 68.44 -50.29 5.99
N ILE A 7 67.87 -49.08 6.12
CA ILE A 7 66.76 -48.51 5.32
C ILE A 7 65.44 -49.31 5.30
N GLY A 8 64.57 -48.99 6.26
CA GLY A 8 63.13 -49.17 6.15
C GLY A 8 62.45 -47.83 5.86
N THR A 9 62.22 -47.54 4.58
CA THR A 9 61.42 -46.39 4.11
C THR A 9 59.98 -46.50 4.61
N ARG A 10 59.58 -45.63 5.55
CA ARG A 10 58.18 -45.26 5.74
C ARG A 10 58.07 -43.78 6.08
N THR A 11 58.19 -42.98 5.03
CA THR A 11 57.59 -41.65 4.90
C THR A 11 56.12 -41.72 5.27
N THR A 12 55.74 -41.12 6.39
CA THR A 12 54.44 -40.43 6.57
C THR A 12 54.36 -39.91 8.00
N ARG A 13 54.78 -38.65 8.19
CA ARG A 13 54.14 -37.68 9.08
C ARG A 13 54.78 -36.32 8.83
N VAL A 14 54.39 -35.77 7.68
CA VAL A 14 54.61 -34.37 7.33
C VAL A 14 53.57 -33.53 8.06
N ASN A 15 54.07 -32.41 8.59
CA ASN A 15 53.37 -31.18 8.93
C ASN A 15 52.91 -30.99 10.38
N GLU A 16 53.91 -30.82 11.26
CA GLU A 16 53.75 -29.99 12.45
C GLU A 16 54.13 -28.55 12.08
N GLY A 17 53.21 -27.61 12.26
CA GLY A 17 53.55 -26.19 12.26
C GLY A 17 52.61 -25.29 11.47
N ARG A 18 51.76 -24.61 12.25
CA ARG A 18 51.08 -23.34 11.96
C ARG A 18 49.70 -23.47 11.31
N TYR A 19 48.70 -23.65 12.19
CA TYR A 19 47.40 -23.01 12.01
C TYR A 19 47.64 -21.49 11.95
N ILE A 20 47.85 -20.94 10.75
CA ILE A 20 47.63 -19.50 10.55
C ILE A 20 46.12 -19.34 10.48
N SER A 21 45.51 -19.13 11.65
CA SER A 21 44.21 -18.50 11.73
C SER A 21 44.37 -17.13 11.07
N SER A 22 43.95 -17.03 9.82
CA SER A 22 43.60 -15.74 9.23
C SER A 22 42.37 -15.27 9.97
N GLY A 23 42.58 -14.68 11.14
CA GLY A 23 41.57 -13.91 11.84
C GLY A 23 41.08 -12.86 10.86
N SER A 24 39.92 -13.10 10.26
CA SER A 24 39.19 -12.13 9.47
C SER A 24 38.75 -11.04 10.44
N LYS A 25 39.67 -10.11 10.69
CA LYS A 25 39.38 -8.84 11.32
C LYS A 25 38.35 -8.18 10.40
N TRP A 26 37.08 -8.28 10.80
CA TRP A 26 36.03 -7.44 10.26
C TRP A 26 36.45 -6.00 10.51
N LYS A 27 37.05 -5.38 9.50
CA LYS A 27 37.26 -3.94 9.48
C LYS A 27 35.86 -3.32 9.46
N ARG A 28 35.36 -2.91 10.62
CA ARG A 28 34.23 -1.98 10.75
C ARG A 28 34.71 -0.60 10.32
N GLY A 29 34.97 -0.47 9.02
CA GLY A 29 35.43 0.74 8.36
C GLY A 29 34.62 0.89 7.08
N GLY A 30 33.32 1.07 7.25
CA GLY A 30 32.37 1.38 6.19
C GLY A 30 31.34 2.28 6.83
N GLN A 31 31.14 3.46 6.24
CA GLN A 31 30.30 4.55 6.73
C GLN A 31 29.18 4.05 7.64
N ALA A 32 29.35 4.26 8.95
CA ALA A 32 28.23 4.17 9.86
C ALA A 32 27.35 5.38 9.53
N ALA A 33 26.48 5.25 8.52
CA ALA A 33 25.17 5.87 8.66
C ALA A 33 24.72 5.42 10.05
N ASP A 34 24.62 6.37 10.98
CA ASP A 34 24.34 6.06 12.37
C ASP A 34 23.18 5.07 12.37
N SER A 35 23.40 3.87 12.90
CA SER A 35 22.34 2.86 12.90
C SER A 35 21.07 3.44 13.52
N GLY A 36 21.22 4.39 14.46
CA GLY A 36 20.14 5.21 15.00
C GLY A 36 19.36 6.01 13.95
N ASP A 37 20.03 6.65 12.99
CA ASP A 37 19.40 7.40 11.90
C ASP A 37 18.61 6.49 10.94
N VAL A 38 19.15 5.30 10.67
CA VAL A 38 18.45 4.29 9.83
C VAL A 38 17.20 3.78 10.54
N PHE A 39 17.30 3.46 11.84
CA PHE A 39 16.15 3.04 12.64
C PHE A 39 15.13 4.16 12.81
N ARG A 40 15.57 5.40 13.03
CA ARG A 40 14.71 6.58 13.14
C ARG A 40 13.89 6.78 11.87
N THR A 41 14.56 6.81 10.72
CA THR A 41 13.89 6.96 9.42
C THR A 41 12.89 5.83 9.16
N ALA A 42 13.23 4.59 9.54
CA ALA A 42 12.34 3.44 9.38
C ALA A 42 11.08 3.52 10.27
N ILE A 43 11.22 4.03 11.50
CA ILE A 43 10.09 4.27 12.42
C ILE A 43 9.21 5.39 11.89
N GLU A 44 9.81 6.51 11.46
CA GLU A 44 9.08 7.65 10.88
C GLU A 44 8.27 7.21 9.66
N TYR A 45 8.90 6.49 8.72
CA TYR A 45 8.20 5.92 7.55
C TYR A 45 7.04 5.01 7.96
N ARG A 46 7.25 4.10 8.93
CA ARG A 46 6.19 3.21 9.40
C ARG A 46 5.04 4.01 10.05
N ASN A 47 5.34 5.04 10.82
CA ASN A 47 4.33 5.90 11.44
C ASN A 47 3.52 6.66 10.40
N GLU A 48 4.14 7.15 9.32
CA GLU A 48 3.41 7.77 8.21
C GLU A 48 2.44 6.78 7.55
N GLN A 49 2.85 5.52 7.32
CA GLN A 49 1.95 4.50 6.78
C GLN A 49 0.79 4.20 7.72
N LEU A 50 1.06 4.12 9.03
CA LEU A 50 0.03 3.91 10.04
C LEU A 50 -0.95 5.09 10.12
N ASN A 51 -0.44 6.32 10.01
CA ASN A 51 -1.29 7.52 9.95
C ASN A 51 -2.21 7.49 8.72
N ARG A 52 -1.71 7.10 7.54
CA ARG A 52 -2.55 6.94 6.34
C ARG A 52 -3.67 5.91 6.54
N ILE A 53 -3.37 4.81 7.21
CA ILE A 53 -4.38 3.78 7.55
C ILE A 53 -5.41 4.34 8.54
N ALA A 54 -4.96 5.08 9.54
CA ALA A 54 -5.84 5.69 10.54
C ALA A 54 -6.74 6.78 9.94
N GLU A 55 -6.24 7.53 8.96
CA GLU A 55 -6.96 8.63 8.30
C GLU A 55 -7.91 8.13 7.19
N TRP A 56 -7.64 6.98 6.58
CA TRP A 56 -8.42 6.44 5.46
C TRP A 56 -9.94 6.45 5.70
N PRO A 57 -10.48 5.98 6.86
CA PRO A 57 -11.93 5.98 7.08
C PRO A 57 -12.52 7.39 7.15
N VAL A 58 -11.76 8.37 7.63
CA VAL A 58 -12.19 9.77 7.71
C VAL A 58 -12.26 10.37 6.31
N LEU A 59 -11.19 10.18 5.52
CA LEU A 59 -11.13 10.63 4.14
C LEU A 59 -12.23 10.00 3.29
N GLN A 60 -12.48 8.69 3.45
CA GLN A 60 -13.54 7.99 2.73
C GLN A 60 -14.94 8.53 3.08
N ARG A 61 -15.20 8.81 4.37
CA ARG A 61 -16.47 9.41 4.81
C ARG A 61 -16.65 10.82 4.26
N GLN A 62 -15.58 11.61 4.22
CA GLN A 62 -15.62 12.95 3.63
C GLN A 62 -15.89 12.90 2.12
N ASP A 63 -15.21 12.02 1.38
CA ASP A 63 -15.44 11.79 -0.06
C ASP A 63 -16.90 11.40 -0.34
N ALA A 64 -17.44 10.45 0.43
CA ALA A 64 -18.83 10.02 0.30
C ALA A 64 -19.81 11.17 0.61
N SER A 65 -19.54 11.98 1.64
CA SER A 65 -20.39 13.12 2.02
C SER A 65 -20.37 14.21 0.95
N GLN A 66 -19.21 14.51 0.39
CA GLN A 66 -19.05 15.47 -0.71
C GLN A 66 -19.76 14.98 -1.97
N THR A 67 -19.59 13.71 -2.31
CA THR A 67 -20.29 13.06 -3.42
C THR A 67 -21.81 13.19 -3.24
N HIS A 68 -22.31 12.94 -2.03
CA HIS A 68 -23.72 13.08 -1.68
C HIS A 68 -24.25 14.49 -1.97
N GLN A 69 -23.54 15.52 -1.51
CA GLN A 69 -23.94 16.92 -1.68
C GLN A 69 -23.99 17.31 -3.16
N GLU A 70 -23.00 16.87 -3.94
CA GLU A 70 -22.94 17.20 -5.36
C GLU A 70 -24.06 16.52 -6.17
N VAL A 71 -24.39 15.26 -5.86
CA VAL A 71 -25.53 14.57 -6.48
C VAL A 71 -26.82 15.33 -6.21
N VAL A 72 -27.07 15.73 -4.96
CA VAL A 72 -28.27 16.50 -4.60
C VAL A 72 -28.34 17.82 -5.37
N ARG A 73 -27.23 18.57 -5.39
CA ARG A 73 -27.14 19.83 -6.13
C ARG A 73 -27.49 19.66 -7.61
N GLN A 74 -26.99 18.59 -8.25
CA GLN A 74 -27.25 18.34 -9.66
C GLN A 74 -28.70 17.90 -9.92
N LEU A 75 -29.30 17.09 -9.05
CA LEU A 75 -30.72 16.72 -9.16
C LEU A 75 -31.66 17.92 -8.99
N GLU A 76 -31.30 18.89 -8.14
CA GLU A 76 -32.04 20.13 -7.99
C GLU A 76 -31.99 21.00 -9.25
N VAL A 77 -30.85 21.05 -9.93
CA VAL A 77 -30.64 21.85 -11.15
C VAL A 77 -31.45 21.32 -12.35
N ILE A 78 -31.78 20.02 -12.40
CA ILE A 78 -32.56 19.45 -13.52
C ILE A 78 -34.03 19.91 -13.40
N PRO A 79 -34.51 20.82 -14.27
CA PRO A 79 -35.82 21.45 -14.07
C PRO A 79 -37.00 20.52 -14.40
N LYS A 80 -36.76 19.50 -15.23
CA LYS A 80 -37.78 18.56 -15.69
C LYS A 80 -38.13 17.45 -14.68
N LEU A 81 -37.38 17.32 -13.59
CA LEU A 81 -37.69 16.37 -12.52
C LEU A 81 -38.77 16.96 -11.60
N THR A 82 -39.73 16.14 -11.18
CA THR A 82 -40.68 16.51 -10.13
C THR A 82 -40.01 16.39 -8.75
N LEU A 83 -40.63 16.92 -7.70
CA LEU A 83 -40.15 16.72 -6.33
C LEU A 83 -40.12 15.23 -5.96
N MET A 84 -41.13 14.47 -6.38
CA MET A 84 -41.20 13.02 -6.13
C MET A 84 -40.07 12.28 -6.84
N ASP A 85 -39.80 12.62 -8.10
CA ASP A 85 -38.70 12.03 -8.86
C ASP A 85 -37.36 12.27 -8.16
N ARG A 86 -37.12 13.49 -7.66
CA ARG A 86 -35.92 13.83 -6.90
C ARG A 86 -35.80 13.00 -5.62
N CYS A 87 -36.88 12.88 -4.85
CA CYS A 87 -36.90 12.05 -3.64
C CYS A 87 -36.60 10.58 -3.93
N CYS A 88 -37.21 10.02 -4.98
CA CYS A 88 -36.97 8.64 -5.40
C CYS A 88 -35.52 8.43 -5.86
N LEU A 89 -34.99 9.34 -6.69
CA LEU A 89 -33.60 9.28 -7.15
C LEU A 89 -32.61 9.40 -6.00
N MET A 90 -32.86 10.30 -5.04
CA MET A 90 -32.06 10.37 -3.82
C MET A 90 -32.11 9.02 -3.08
N HIS A 91 -33.29 8.44 -2.90
CA HIS A 91 -33.41 7.15 -2.21
C HIS A 91 -32.69 6.00 -2.93
N ILE A 92 -32.64 6.00 -4.26
CA ILE A 92 -31.97 4.97 -5.06
C ILE A 92 -30.46 5.20 -5.05
N LEU A 93 -30.00 6.37 -5.49
CA LEU A 93 -28.58 6.68 -5.66
C LEU A 93 -27.83 6.69 -4.33
N MET A 94 -28.44 7.17 -3.25
CA MET A 94 -27.77 7.28 -1.95
C MET A 94 -27.51 5.94 -1.26
N ARG A 95 -28.00 4.81 -1.82
CA ARG A 95 -27.69 3.47 -1.31
C ARG A 95 -26.25 3.05 -1.62
N ASN A 96 -25.64 3.61 -2.66
CA ASN A 96 -24.33 3.18 -3.14
C ASN A 96 -23.50 4.37 -3.64
N VAL A 97 -22.27 4.50 -3.13
CA VAL A 97 -21.34 5.55 -3.56
C VAL A 97 -20.94 5.39 -5.03
N ASP A 98 -20.89 4.17 -5.54
CA ASP A 98 -20.54 3.94 -6.94
C ASP A 98 -21.66 4.41 -7.88
N ASP A 99 -22.93 4.22 -7.51
CA ASP A 99 -24.07 4.71 -8.28
C ASP A 99 -24.11 6.24 -8.30
N MET A 100 -23.75 6.87 -7.17
CA MET A 100 -23.57 8.32 -7.10
C MET A 100 -22.47 8.80 -8.03
N LYS A 101 -21.29 8.15 -8.02
CA LYS A 101 -20.17 8.49 -8.91
C LYS A 101 -20.56 8.31 -10.38
N ALA A 102 -21.21 7.20 -10.71
CA ALA A 102 -21.71 6.95 -12.06
C ALA A 102 -22.68 8.03 -12.54
N PHE A 103 -23.58 8.52 -11.67
CA PHE A 103 -24.47 9.64 -11.99
C PHE A 103 -23.70 10.95 -12.26
N LEU A 104 -22.67 11.25 -11.46
CA LEU A 104 -21.85 12.45 -11.62
C LEU A 104 -21.05 12.45 -12.93
N ASP A 105 -20.65 11.27 -13.40
CA ASP A 105 -19.92 11.08 -14.66
C ASP A 105 -20.81 11.23 -15.91
N VAL A 106 -22.13 11.19 -15.76
CA VAL A 106 -23.07 11.41 -16.87
C VAL A 106 -22.98 12.87 -17.33
N PRO A 107 -22.86 13.17 -18.64
CA PRO A 107 -22.90 14.53 -19.14
C PRO A 107 -24.24 15.23 -18.87
N ASP A 108 -24.22 16.53 -18.54
CA ASP A 108 -25.42 17.29 -18.14
C ASP A 108 -26.59 17.20 -19.13
N ASN A 109 -26.29 17.16 -20.43
CA ASN A 109 -27.30 17.03 -21.49
C ASN A 109 -28.03 15.66 -21.49
N MET A 110 -27.42 14.63 -20.90
CA MET A 110 -27.98 13.28 -20.81
C MET A 110 -28.59 12.96 -19.43
N LYS A 111 -28.29 13.75 -18.40
CA LYS A 111 -28.72 13.47 -17.01
C LYS A 111 -30.21 13.25 -16.86
N TYR A 112 -31.03 14.06 -17.53
CA TYR A 112 -32.48 13.87 -17.46
C TYR A 112 -32.92 12.51 -18.01
N SER A 113 -32.39 12.09 -19.16
CA SER A 113 -32.69 10.79 -19.76
C SER A 113 -32.20 9.65 -18.87
N TYR A 114 -31.02 9.79 -18.28
CA TYR A 114 -30.46 8.83 -17.34
C TYR A 114 -31.33 8.68 -16.08
N CYS A 115 -31.77 9.79 -15.49
CA CYS A 115 -32.70 9.78 -14.36
C CYS A 115 -34.02 9.07 -14.69
N ASN A 116 -34.57 9.30 -15.88
CA ASN A 116 -35.79 8.63 -16.30
C ASN A 116 -35.63 7.12 -16.42
N ILE A 117 -34.48 6.63 -16.91
CA ILE A 117 -34.17 5.20 -16.98
C ILE A 117 -34.13 4.60 -15.57
N ILE A 118 -33.39 5.23 -14.64
CA ILE A 118 -33.32 4.77 -13.24
C ILE A 118 -34.71 4.68 -12.62
N LEU A 119 -35.54 5.71 -12.81
CA LEU A 119 -36.90 5.75 -12.26
C LEU A 119 -37.84 4.70 -12.88
N GLN A 120 -37.63 4.33 -14.15
CA GLN A 120 -38.41 3.29 -14.82
C GLN A 120 -38.00 1.88 -14.38
N GLU A 121 -36.71 1.64 -14.19
CA GLU A 121 -36.19 0.33 -13.77
C GLU A 121 -36.53 0.00 -12.31
N ASN A 122 -36.73 1.02 -11.47
CA ASN A 122 -36.98 0.87 -10.04
C ASN A 122 -38.44 1.18 -9.65
N ARG A 123 -39.38 1.01 -10.59
CA ARG A 123 -40.80 1.31 -10.42
C ARG A 123 -41.63 0.15 -9.89
#